data_AF-A0A168M673-F1
#
_entry.id   AF-A0A168M673-F1
#
_cell.length_a   1.000
_cell.length_b   1.000
_cell.length_c   1.000
_cell.angle_alpha   90.00
_cell.angle_beta   90.00
_cell.angle_gamma   90.00
#
_symmetry.space_group_name_H-M   'P 1'
#
loop_
_entity.id
_entity.type
_entity.pdbx_description
1 polymer ?
#
loop_
_entity_poly.entity_id
_entity_poly.type
_entity_poly.pdbx_seq_one_letter_code
_entity_poly.pdbx_strand_id
1 'polypeptide(L)'
;MKIKPPCQAQEWSYSSPGIRSNKKTHINCGSSARMAGNVCANVDQIRRQGLWNNDKRRISHQPSKRISAINGRLPHIGLCKKLFPAIGEWHDRLAAKELGPGDPIQPNVAENAFVRVITMFRKTFIQDSVLMMELHLCYPIWQHSIFSDPAYLSFKSQGCAAN
;
A
#
# COMPACT_ATOMS: atom_id res chain seq x y z
N MET A 1 3.25 -36.47 -8.39
CA MET A 1 3.33 -35.03 -8.77
C MET A 1 4.63 -34.47 -8.19
N LYS A 2 5.65 -34.18 -9.02
CA LYS A 2 6.97 -33.69 -8.55
C LYS A 2 6.92 -32.18 -8.39
N ILE A 3 7.09 -31.68 -7.17
CA ILE A 3 7.14 -30.25 -6.86
C ILE A 3 8.53 -29.73 -7.26
N LYS A 4 8.57 -28.72 -8.14
CA LYS A 4 9.81 -28.07 -8.58
C LYS A 4 10.46 -27.28 -7.43
N PRO A 5 11.79 -27.23 -7.34
CA PRO A 5 12.47 -26.41 -6.34
C PRO A 5 12.21 -24.91 -6.60
N PRO A 6 12.10 -24.09 -5.54
CA PRO A 6 11.68 -22.68 -5.61
C PRO A 6 12.61 -21.78 -6.43
N CYS A 7 13.85 -22.22 -6.71
CA CYS A 7 14.85 -21.43 -7.42
C CYS A 7 14.53 -21.20 -8.91
N GLN A 8 13.85 -22.13 -9.59
CA GLN A 8 13.57 -22.00 -11.03
C GLN A 8 12.49 -20.95 -11.35
N ALA A 9 11.51 -20.76 -10.46
CA ALA A 9 10.43 -19.79 -10.67
C ALA A 9 10.92 -18.33 -10.57
N GLN A 10 11.96 -18.12 -9.76
CA GLN A 10 12.53 -16.79 -9.51
C GLN A 10 13.39 -16.31 -10.69
N GLU A 11 14.11 -17.21 -11.35
CA GLU A 11 14.96 -16.91 -12.52
C GLU A 11 14.14 -16.43 -13.74
N TRP A 12 12.97 -17.03 -13.97
CA TRP A 12 12.07 -16.65 -15.06
C TRP A 12 11.43 -15.27 -14.87
N SER A 13 11.12 -14.91 -13.62
CA SER A 13 10.47 -13.64 -13.30
C SER A 13 11.36 -12.42 -13.60
N TYR A 14 12.68 -12.53 -13.41
CA TYR A 14 13.64 -11.45 -13.68
C TYR A 14 14.14 -11.42 -15.13
N SER A 15 14.11 -12.58 -15.81
CA SER A 15 14.53 -12.69 -17.21
C SER A 15 13.53 -12.03 -18.17
N SER A 16 12.23 -12.13 -17.89
CA SER A 16 11.18 -11.52 -18.74
C SER A 16 11.34 -10.00 -18.93
N PRO A 17 11.64 -9.19 -17.90
CA PRO A 17 11.97 -7.77 -18.06
C PRO A 17 13.45 -7.49 -18.40
N GLY A 18 14.28 -8.51 -18.63
CA GLY A 18 15.72 -8.33 -18.90
C GLY A 18 16.52 -7.83 -17.67
N ILE A 19 16.00 -8.02 -16.47
CA ILE A 19 16.62 -7.54 -15.22
C ILE A 19 17.58 -8.61 -14.69
N ARG A 20 18.86 -8.26 -14.55
CA ARG A 20 19.87 -9.15 -13.97
C ARG A 20 19.86 -9.06 -12.44
N SER A 21 19.16 -9.97 -11.79
CA SER A 21 19.19 -10.10 -10.32
C SER A 21 20.49 -10.80 -9.87
N ASN A 22 21.16 -10.29 -8.83
CA ASN A 22 22.23 -11.00 -8.14
C ASN A 22 21.84 -11.24 -6.67
N LYS A 23 22.33 -12.34 -6.08
CA LYS A 23 21.99 -12.75 -4.70
C LYS A 23 22.28 -11.67 -3.64
N LYS A 24 23.21 -10.74 -3.92
CA LYS A 24 23.63 -9.66 -3.01
C LYS A 24 22.68 -8.45 -3.02
N THR A 25 22.00 -8.15 -4.12
CA THR A 25 21.26 -6.89 -4.28
C THR A 25 19.90 -6.84 -3.58
N HIS A 26 19.29 -7.98 -3.22
CA HIS A 26 17.91 -7.99 -2.70
C HIS A 26 17.72 -8.65 -1.32
N ILE A 27 18.48 -9.70 -0.98
CA ILE A 27 18.32 -10.43 0.30
C ILE A 27 19.32 -9.96 1.36
N ASN A 28 20.53 -9.58 0.93
CA ASN A 28 21.64 -9.21 1.81
C ASN A 28 21.78 -7.71 2.02
N CYS A 29 20.92 -6.89 1.39
CA CYS A 29 20.80 -5.48 1.72
C CYS A 29 20.04 -5.36 3.05
N GLY A 30 20.73 -5.68 4.16
CA GLY A 30 20.19 -5.44 5.49
C GLY A 30 19.87 -3.95 5.64
N SER A 31 18.66 -3.63 6.11
CA SER A 31 18.38 -2.27 6.55
C SER A 31 19.36 -1.88 7.65
N SER A 32 19.73 -0.60 7.75
CA SER A 32 20.63 -0.13 8.79
C SER A 32 20.15 -0.62 10.17
N ALA A 33 18.84 -0.60 10.45
CA ALA A 33 18.25 -1.18 11.67
C ALA A 33 18.66 -2.65 11.97
N ARG A 34 18.77 -3.53 10.96
CA ARG A 34 19.27 -4.91 11.14
C ARG A 34 20.76 -4.96 11.43
N MET A 35 21.54 -4.05 10.83
CA MET A 35 22.98 -3.91 11.13
C MET A 35 23.21 -3.46 12.58
N ALA A 36 22.39 -2.54 13.10
CA ALA A 36 22.46 -2.12 14.51
C ALA A 36 22.09 -3.25 15.49
N GLY A 37 21.09 -4.07 15.15
CA GLY A 37 20.73 -5.25 15.94
C GLY A 37 21.82 -6.32 15.95
N ASN A 38 22.52 -6.52 14.83
CA ASN A 38 23.62 -7.49 14.73
C ASN A 38 24.93 -7.00 15.37
N VAL A 39 25.10 -5.68 15.53
CA VAL A 39 26.26 -5.03 16.18
C VAL A 39 25.97 -4.69 17.65
N CYS A 40 24.79 -5.05 18.18
CA CYS A 40 24.36 -4.71 19.55
C CYS A 40 24.51 -3.22 19.89
N ALA A 41 24.18 -2.33 18.96
CA ALA A 41 24.21 -0.90 19.22
C ALA A 41 23.22 -0.54 20.34
N ASN A 42 23.64 0.30 21.29
CA ASN A 42 22.83 0.66 22.44
C ASN A 42 21.55 1.42 22.01
N VAL A 43 20.40 1.11 22.62
CA VAL A 43 19.09 1.73 22.33
C VAL A 43 19.13 3.26 22.39
N ASP A 44 19.91 3.83 23.30
CA ASP A 44 20.09 5.28 23.44
C ASP A 44 20.90 5.90 22.29
N GLN A 45 21.84 5.15 21.70
CA GLN A 45 22.56 5.59 20.50
C GLN A 45 21.63 5.57 19.28
N ILE A 46 20.77 4.55 19.16
CA ILE A 46 19.76 4.45 18.10
C ILE A 46 18.73 5.58 18.22
N ARG A 47 18.26 5.87 19.44
CA ARG A 47 17.32 6.97 19.73
C ARG A 47 17.92 8.35 19.45
N ARG A 48 19.18 8.59 19.83
CA ARG A 48 19.87 9.88 19.61
C ARG A 48 20.21 10.12 18.15
N GLN A 49 20.51 9.07 17.37
CA GLN A 49 20.87 9.25 15.97
C GLN A 49 19.67 9.55 15.07
N GLY A 50 18.43 9.12 15.37
CA GLY A 50 17.17 9.62 14.77
C GLY A 50 17.03 9.61 13.23
N LEU A 51 18.08 9.20 12.51
CA LEU A 51 18.31 9.36 11.08
C LEU A 51 18.17 8.04 10.33
N TRP A 52 18.06 6.92 11.04
CA TRP A 52 18.01 5.59 10.43
C TRP A 52 16.60 5.21 9.94
N ASN A 53 15.58 5.91 10.43
CA ASN A 53 14.19 5.82 9.96
C ASN A 53 13.74 7.07 9.21
N ASN A 54 14.55 8.13 9.16
CA ASN A 54 14.24 9.33 8.40
C ASN A 54 14.98 9.28 7.08
N ASP A 55 14.21 9.07 6.04
CA ASP A 55 14.61 9.00 4.65
C ASP A 55 15.31 10.30 4.21
N LYS A 56 16.62 10.41 4.49
CA LYS A 56 17.50 11.31 3.75
C LYS A 56 17.88 10.73 2.38
N ARG A 57 17.18 9.69 1.89
CA ARG A 57 16.81 9.71 0.48
C ARG A 57 15.63 10.67 0.39
N ARG A 58 15.92 11.91 0.03
CA ARG A 58 14.89 12.88 -0.32
C ARG A 58 13.99 12.26 -1.40
N ILE A 59 12.86 11.66 -1.00
CA ILE A 59 11.67 11.56 -1.86
C ILE A 59 11.19 12.99 -2.22
N SER A 60 11.75 14.03 -1.59
CA SER A 60 11.51 15.43 -1.93
C SER A 60 12.08 15.89 -3.29
N HIS A 61 12.75 15.04 -4.07
CA HIS A 61 13.08 15.38 -5.46
C HIS A 61 11.94 15.05 -6.43
N GLN A 62 10.90 14.35 -6.00
CA GLN A 62 9.66 14.34 -6.76
C GLN A 62 8.98 15.70 -6.51
N PRO A 63 8.80 16.54 -7.54
CA PRO A 63 8.17 17.82 -7.34
C PRO A 63 6.74 17.57 -6.85
N SER A 64 6.39 18.14 -5.69
CA SER A 64 5.02 18.19 -5.15
C SER A 64 3.98 18.56 -6.23
N LYS A 65 4.40 19.30 -7.27
CA LYS A 65 3.63 19.64 -8.47
C LYS A 65 3.12 18.43 -9.28
N ARG A 66 3.82 17.28 -9.29
CA ARG A 66 3.31 16.03 -9.91
C ARG A 66 2.27 15.34 -9.03
N ILE A 67 2.43 15.41 -7.72
CA ILE A 67 1.49 14.80 -6.76
C ILE A 67 0.15 15.56 -6.79
N SER A 68 0.18 16.90 -6.93
CA SER A 68 -1.05 17.70 -7.05
C SER A 68 -1.84 17.46 -8.34
N ALA A 69 -1.17 17.14 -9.46
CA ALA A 69 -1.84 16.84 -10.74
C ALA A 69 -2.58 15.49 -10.72
N ILE A 70 -2.08 14.52 -9.93
CA ILE A 70 -2.73 13.22 -9.72
C ILE A 70 -3.87 13.35 -8.69
N ASN A 71 -3.68 14.18 -7.65
CA ASN A 71 -4.64 14.40 -6.56
C ASN A 71 -5.88 15.23 -6.92
N GLY A 72 -6.05 15.65 -8.17
CA GLY A 72 -7.18 16.50 -8.59
C GLY A 72 -8.54 15.80 -8.56
N ARG A 73 -8.59 14.46 -8.47
CA ARG A 73 -9.83 13.69 -8.53
C ARG A 73 -9.95 12.73 -7.36
N LEU A 74 -10.70 13.15 -6.35
CA LEU A 74 -11.03 12.30 -5.21
C LEU A 74 -12.24 11.42 -5.56
N PRO A 75 -12.16 10.10 -5.37
CA PRO A 75 -13.31 9.23 -5.54
C PRO A 75 -14.40 9.55 -4.50
N HIS A 76 -15.66 9.31 -4.87
CA HIS A 76 -16.79 9.54 -3.98
C HIS A 76 -16.63 8.74 -2.68
N ILE A 77 -16.88 9.38 -1.53
CA ILE A 77 -16.70 8.76 -0.20
C ILE A 77 -17.53 7.47 -0.08
N GLY A 78 -18.75 7.46 -0.63
CA GLY A 78 -19.61 6.28 -0.63
C GLY A 78 -19.05 5.08 -1.39
N LEU A 79 -18.29 5.32 -2.47
CA LEU A 79 -17.64 4.27 -3.25
C LEU A 79 -16.44 3.68 -2.50
N CYS A 80 -15.64 4.52 -1.85
CA CYS A 80 -14.49 4.08 -1.03
C CYS A 80 -14.91 3.17 0.14
N LYS A 81 -16.09 3.41 0.72
CA LYS A 81 -16.63 2.61 1.83
C LYS A 81 -16.98 1.17 1.42
N LYS A 82 -17.27 0.93 0.13
CA LYS A 82 -17.56 -0.42 -0.38
C LYS A 82 -16.33 -1.32 -0.41
N LEU A 83 -15.13 -0.74 -0.46
CA LEU A 83 -13.88 -1.47 -0.40
C LEU A 83 -13.52 -1.71 1.08
N PHE A 84 -13.33 -2.96 1.51
CA PHE A 84 -13.09 -3.34 2.92
C PHE A 84 -14.13 -2.81 3.94
N PRO A 85 -15.45 -3.02 3.79
CA PRO A 85 -16.50 -2.31 4.53
C PRO A 85 -16.27 -2.17 6.05
N ALA A 86 -15.82 -3.24 6.70
CA ALA A 86 -15.54 -3.31 8.14
C ALA A 86 -14.62 -2.20 8.68
N ILE A 87 -13.70 -1.66 7.87
CA ILE A 87 -12.76 -0.62 8.30
C ILE A 87 -13.47 0.68 8.74
N GLY A 88 -14.66 0.98 8.19
CA GLY A 88 -15.44 2.13 8.65
C GLY A 88 -15.94 1.94 10.07
N GLU A 89 -16.57 0.79 10.32
CA GLU A 89 -17.03 0.40 11.66
C GLU A 89 -15.88 0.34 12.67
N TRP A 90 -14.74 -0.25 12.28
CA TRP A 90 -13.57 -0.35 13.14
C TRP A 90 -13.01 1.03 13.50
N HIS A 91 -13.01 1.98 12.55
CA HIS A 91 -12.59 3.35 12.82
C HIS A 91 -13.48 4.03 13.88
N ASP A 92 -14.80 3.89 13.75
CA ASP A 92 -15.76 4.51 14.67
C ASP A 92 -15.69 3.88 16.06
N ARG A 93 -15.57 2.55 16.14
CA ARG A 93 -15.41 1.80 17.42
C ARG A 93 -14.11 2.11 18.13
N LEU A 94 -13.00 2.24 17.40
CA LEU A 94 -11.72 2.67 17.96
C LEU A 94 -11.80 4.11 18.50
N ALA A 95 -12.51 5.00 17.80
CA ALA A 95 -12.71 6.38 18.24
C ALA A 95 -13.60 6.47 19.50
N ALA A 96 -14.65 5.65 19.56
CA ALA A 96 -15.56 5.56 20.70
C ALA A 96 -14.95 4.84 21.92
N LYS A 97 -13.84 4.11 21.72
CA LYS A 97 -13.22 3.23 22.73
C LYS A 97 -14.18 2.15 23.27
N GLU A 98 -15.18 1.78 22.46
CA GLU A 98 -16.20 0.78 22.79
C GLU A 98 -15.77 -0.62 22.31
N LEU A 99 -14.63 -1.10 22.81
CA LEU A 99 -14.11 -2.42 22.47
C LEU A 99 -14.08 -3.33 23.70
N GLY A 100 -14.75 -4.47 23.58
CA GLY A 100 -14.87 -5.49 24.61
C GLY A 100 -13.81 -6.60 24.49
N PRO A 101 -13.57 -7.36 25.58
CA PRO A 101 -12.70 -8.53 25.56
C PRO A 101 -13.34 -9.63 24.68
N GLY A 102 -12.88 -9.73 23.43
CA GLY A 102 -13.43 -10.63 22.42
C GLY A 102 -13.56 -10.00 21.04
N ASP A 103 -13.41 -8.68 20.95
CA ASP A 103 -13.42 -8.00 19.67
C ASP A 103 -12.17 -8.31 18.84
N PRO A 104 -12.31 -8.37 17.50
CA PRO A 104 -11.20 -8.65 16.59
C PRO A 104 -10.19 -7.50 16.51
N ILE A 105 -10.51 -6.35 17.11
CA ILE A 105 -9.70 -5.14 17.17
C ILE A 105 -9.57 -4.67 18.62
N GLN A 106 -8.40 -4.20 19.00
CA GLN A 106 -8.04 -3.58 20.28
C GLN A 106 -7.72 -2.09 20.09
N PRO A 107 -8.02 -1.24 21.09
CA PRO A 107 -7.76 0.20 21.04
C PRO A 107 -6.28 0.54 21.29
N ASN A 108 -5.38 0.03 20.44
CA ASN A 108 -3.94 0.27 20.50
C ASN A 108 -3.43 1.11 19.31
N VAL A 109 -2.20 1.62 19.42
CA VAL A 109 -1.61 2.52 18.41
C VAL A 109 -1.46 1.84 17.04
N ALA A 110 -1.10 0.56 17.03
CA ALA A 110 -0.86 -0.18 15.79
C ALA A 110 -2.14 -0.36 14.98
N GLU A 111 -3.24 -0.71 15.64
CA GLU A 111 -4.54 -0.90 14.99
C GLU A 111 -5.16 0.40 14.51
N ASN A 112 -5.04 1.46 15.31
CA ASN A 112 -5.40 2.80 14.87
C ASN A 112 -4.61 3.22 13.61
N ALA A 113 -3.31 2.95 13.57
CA ALA A 113 -2.49 3.22 12.39
C ALA A 113 -2.89 2.35 11.20
N PHE A 114 -3.16 1.07 11.42
CA PHE A 114 -3.60 0.14 10.38
C PHE A 114 -4.92 0.59 9.73
N VAL A 115 -5.95 0.88 10.53
CA VAL A 115 -7.24 1.37 10.05
C VAL A 115 -7.09 2.67 9.24
N ARG A 116 -6.20 3.57 9.68
CA ARG A 116 -5.88 4.80 8.92
C ARG A 116 -5.20 4.49 7.59
N VAL A 117 -4.24 3.57 7.56
CA VAL A 117 -3.55 3.15 6.33
C VAL A 117 -4.55 2.54 5.35
N ILE A 118 -5.43 1.64 5.79
CA ILE A 118 -6.44 1.06 4.89
C ILE A 118 -7.43 2.12 4.42
N THR A 119 -7.79 3.09 5.25
CA THR A 119 -8.64 4.22 4.86
C THR A 119 -8.02 5.08 3.76
N MET A 120 -6.71 5.34 3.84
CA MET A 120 -5.98 6.03 2.78
C MET A 120 -5.85 5.16 1.53
N PHE A 121 -5.53 3.88 1.71
CA PHE A 121 -5.41 2.92 0.63
C PHE A 121 -6.69 2.80 -0.19
N ARG A 122 -7.87 2.80 0.45
CA ARG A 122 -9.15 2.77 -0.26
C ARG A 122 -9.28 3.90 -1.28
N LYS A 123 -8.86 5.11 -0.91
CA LYS A 123 -8.95 6.29 -1.78
C LYS A 123 -7.97 6.17 -2.94
N THR A 124 -6.70 5.90 -2.64
CA THR A 124 -5.67 5.79 -3.67
C THR A 124 -5.94 4.63 -4.62
N PHE A 125 -6.40 3.50 -4.11
CA PHE A 125 -6.70 2.33 -4.93
C PHE A 125 -7.84 2.59 -5.93
N ILE A 126 -8.96 3.20 -5.49
CA ILE A 126 -10.08 3.53 -6.40
C ILE A 126 -9.71 4.65 -7.37
N GLN A 127 -8.87 5.59 -6.95
CA GLN A 127 -8.37 6.66 -7.80
C GLN A 127 -7.48 6.10 -8.92
N ASP A 128 -6.52 5.25 -8.56
CA ASP A 128 -5.53 4.69 -9.49
C ASP A 128 -6.11 3.53 -10.32
N SER A 129 -7.20 2.89 -9.87
CA SER A 129 -7.83 1.79 -10.60
C SER A 129 -8.35 2.19 -11.97
N VAL A 130 -8.74 3.45 -12.16
CA VAL A 130 -9.16 3.96 -13.48
C VAL A 130 -8.03 3.80 -14.50
N LEU A 131 -6.83 4.25 -14.15
CA LEU A 131 -5.63 4.13 -14.99
C LEU A 131 -5.18 2.66 -15.10
N MET A 132 -5.18 1.93 -13.99
CA MET A 132 -4.73 0.54 -13.98
C MET A 132 -5.64 -0.39 -14.80
N MET A 133 -6.93 -0.10 -14.89
CA MET A 133 -7.87 -0.82 -15.75
C MET A 133 -7.62 -0.55 -17.24
N GLU A 134 -7.17 0.65 -17.63
CA GLU A 134 -6.80 0.95 -19.02
C GLU A 134 -5.52 0.21 -19.43
N LEU A 135 -4.54 0.13 -18.52
CA LEU A 135 -3.26 -0.52 -18.79
C LEU A 135 -3.33 -2.06 -18.74
N HIS A 136 -4.17 -2.62 -17.87
CA HIS A 136 -4.15 -4.04 -17.56
C HIS A 136 -5.54 -4.65 -17.38
N LEU A 137 -6.32 -4.70 -18.47
CA LEU A 137 -7.71 -5.19 -18.51
C LEU A 137 -7.89 -6.64 -18.01
N CYS A 138 -6.84 -7.47 -18.02
CA CYS A 138 -6.94 -8.90 -17.73
C CYS A 138 -6.77 -9.28 -16.24
N TYR A 139 -6.64 -8.32 -15.32
CA TYR A 139 -6.50 -8.68 -13.90
C TYR A 139 -7.84 -9.16 -13.29
N PRO A 140 -7.82 -10.27 -12.51
CA PRO A 140 -9.02 -10.78 -11.83
C PRO A 140 -9.69 -9.78 -10.89
N ILE A 141 -8.91 -8.82 -10.35
CA ILE A 141 -9.41 -7.81 -9.43
C ILE A 141 -10.55 -6.97 -10.04
N TRP A 142 -10.55 -6.77 -11.36
CA TRP A 142 -11.58 -6.01 -12.07
C TRP A 142 -12.93 -6.73 -12.18
N GLN A 143 -13.00 -8.03 -11.89
CA GLN A 143 -14.25 -8.79 -11.85
C GLN A 143 -15.06 -8.50 -10.58
N HIS A 144 -14.47 -7.80 -9.60
CA HIS A 144 -15.17 -7.45 -8.38
C HIS A 144 -16.31 -6.47 -8.66
N SER A 145 -17.47 -6.69 -8.04
CA SER A 145 -18.72 -5.95 -8.27
C SER A 145 -18.58 -4.42 -8.10
N ILE A 146 -17.63 -3.97 -7.28
CA ILE A 146 -17.31 -2.53 -7.11
C ILE A 146 -16.95 -1.83 -8.42
N PHE A 147 -16.36 -2.53 -9.38
CA PHE A 147 -15.94 -1.98 -10.67
C PHE A 147 -17.06 -1.96 -11.72
N SER A 148 -18.14 -2.70 -11.46
CA SER A 148 -19.39 -2.66 -12.21
C SER A 148 -20.43 -1.72 -11.58
N ASP A 149 -20.10 -1.12 -10.43
CA ASP A 149 -20.99 -0.22 -9.71
C ASP A 149 -21.28 1.06 -10.53
N PRO A 150 -22.54 1.51 -10.64
CA PRO A 150 -22.87 2.72 -11.38
C PRO A 150 -22.09 3.96 -10.90
N ALA A 151 -21.81 4.06 -9.60
CA ALA A 151 -21.03 5.17 -9.06
C ALA A 151 -19.55 5.08 -9.48
N TYR A 152 -19.00 3.87 -9.62
CA TYR A 152 -17.65 3.67 -10.16
C TYR A 152 -17.60 3.97 -11.64
N LEU A 153 -18.57 3.50 -12.44
CA LEU A 153 -18.62 3.74 -13.88
C LEU A 153 -18.75 5.24 -14.20
N SER A 154 -19.57 5.97 -13.43
CA SER A 154 -19.68 7.43 -13.52
C SER A 154 -18.36 8.13 -13.14
N PHE A 155 -17.67 7.67 -12.09
CA PHE A 155 -16.36 8.19 -11.72
C PHE A 155 -15.31 7.92 -12.82
N LYS A 156 -15.32 6.73 -13.43
CA LYS A 156 -14.42 6.35 -14.52
C LYS A 156 -14.65 7.23 -15.76
N SER A 157 -15.90 7.48 -16.15
CA SER A 157 -16.22 8.28 -17.35
C SER A 157 -15.83 9.76 -17.21
N GLN A 158 -15.90 10.32 -16.00
CA GLN A 158 -15.36 11.65 -15.69
C GLN A 158 -13.83 11.73 -15.86
N GLY A 159 -13.13 10.59 -15.80
CA GLY A 159 -11.70 10.48 -16.07
C GLY A 159 -11.36 10.59 -17.56
N CYS A 160 -12.16 9.97 -18.43
CA CYS A 160 -11.91 9.92 -19.87
C CYS A 160 -12.26 11.22 -20.62
N ALA A 161 -13.15 12.07 -20.08
CA ALA A 161 -13.62 13.30 -20.74
C ALA A 161 -12.60 14.47 -20.73
N ALA A 162 -11.38 14.25 -20.26
CA ALA A 162 -10.34 15.28 -20.11
C ALA A 162 -9.20 15.17 -21.16
N ASN A 163 -9.36 14.35 -22.19
CA ASN A 163 -8.42 14.22 -23.31
C ASN A 163 -9.09 14.63 -24.62
#